data_AF-A0A058Z9N6-F1
#
_entry.id   AF-A0A058Z9N6-F1
#
_cell.length_a   1.000
_cell.length_b   1.000
_cell.length_c   1.000
_cell.angle_alpha   90.00
_cell.angle_beta   90.00
_cell.angle_gamma   90.00
#
_symmetry.space_group_name_H-M   'P 1'
#
loop_
_entity.id
_entity.type
_entity.pdbx_description
1 polymer ?
#
loop_
_entity_poly.entity_id
_entity_poly.type
_entity_poly.pdbx_seq_one_letter_code
_entity_poly.pdbx_strand_id
1 'polypeptide(L)'
;MEKPLVYAVDTPGVMVPRISNFDDGLRLIATGAVKSDRVDPDVVAEFIFEQMGHRPEFRELYRLPALPAEDAPAAEGDAGAEPTPVDLNDVLQAVARRYNIMAPGGRHDLDAAAIRLANDFREGKHGLVVMDDVSGPGREEWLRRWKEVEIAGGGSQAV
;
A
#
# COMPACT_ATOMS: atom_id res chain seq x y z
N MET A 1 13.70 39.05 -25.77
CA MET A 1 13.23 38.02 -24.82
C MET A 1 14.41 37.15 -24.47
N GLU A 2 14.65 36.96 -23.18
CA GLU A 2 15.73 36.12 -22.66
C GLU A 2 15.41 34.63 -22.92
N LYS A 3 16.43 33.83 -23.27
CA LYS A 3 16.27 32.39 -23.52
C LYS A 3 16.17 31.64 -22.18
N PRO A 4 15.14 30.80 -21.96
CA PRO A 4 15.05 30.03 -20.72
C PRO A 4 16.17 28.98 -20.61
N LEU A 5 16.58 28.68 -19.38
CA LEU A 5 17.62 27.68 -19.06
C LEU A 5 17.18 26.24 -19.33
N VAL A 6 15.87 25.96 -19.33
CA VAL A 6 15.30 24.63 -19.51
C VAL A 6 14.08 24.71 -20.41
N TYR A 7 13.92 23.70 -21.27
CA TYR A 7 12.72 23.47 -22.06
C TYR A 7 12.13 22.13 -21.64
N ALA A 8 10.81 22.09 -21.41
CA ALA A 8 10.07 20.87 -21.16
C ALA A 8 9.34 20.44 -22.43
N VAL A 9 9.32 19.14 -22.70
CA VAL A 9 8.54 18.54 -23.79
C VAL A 9 7.36 17.81 -23.16
N ASP A 10 6.14 18.20 -23.53
CA ASP A 10 4.88 17.69 -22.97
C ASP A 10 4.45 16.33 -23.54
N THR A 11 5.30 15.70 -24.36
CA THR A 11 5.13 14.32 -24.80
C THR A 11 6.15 13.44 -24.07
N PRO A 12 5.85 12.99 -22.84
CA PRO A 12 6.77 12.14 -22.11
C PRO A 12 6.97 10.82 -22.85
N GLY A 13 8.18 10.25 -22.76
CA GLY A 13 8.43 8.90 -23.26
C GLY A 13 7.64 7.87 -22.45
N VAL A 14 6.90 6.99 -23.13
CA VAL A 14 6.17 5.88 -22.49
C VAL A 14 7.01 4.61 -22.58
N MET A 15 7.26 3.96 -21.44
CA MET A 15 7.95 2.68 -21.36
C MET A 15 7.05 1.64 -20.70
N VAL A 16 7.20 0.38 -21.10
CA VAL A 16 6.51 -0.75 -20.44
C VAL A 16 7.18 -1.01 -19.09
N PRO A 17 6.41 -1.20 -18.01
CA PRO A 17 6.99 -1.54 -16.71
C PRO A 17 7.70 -2.90 -16.76
N ARG A 18 8.77 -3.03 -15.99
CA ARG A 18 9.42 -4.32 -15.77
C ARG A 18 8.61 -5.09 -14.73
N ILE A 19 8.20 -6.32 -15.06
CA ILE A 19 7.52 -7.24 -14.16
C ILE A 19 8.36 -8.51 -14.10
N SER A 20 9.04 -8.72 -12.97
CA SER A 20 10.00 -9.82 -12.81
C SER A 20 9.35 -11.04 -12.14
N ASN A 21 8.31 -10.80 -11.34
CA ASN A 21 7.60 -11.80 -10.57
C ASN A 21 6.14 -11.37 -10.37
N PHE A 22 5.37 -12.20 -9.67
CA PHE A 22 3.94 -11.95 -9.42
C PHE A 22 3.71 -10.72 -8.53
N ASP A 23 4.52 -10.54 -7.49
CA ASP A 23 4.43 -9.42 -6.56
C ASP A 23 4.66 -8.06 -7.25
N ASP A 24 5.60 -7.97 -8.20
CA ASP A 24 5.80 -6.78 -9.03
C ASP A 24 4.51 -6.43 -9.77
N GLY A 25 3.82 -7.44 -10.32
CA GLY A 25 2.54 -7.30 -10.98
C GLY A 25 1.46 -6.82 -10.00
N LEU A 26 1.37 -7.42 -8.81
CA LEU A 26 0.39 -7.04 -7.79
C LEU A 26 0.61 -5.62 -7.28
N ARG A 27 1.85 -5.18 -7.06
CA ARG A 27 2.18 -3.78 -6.69
C ARG A 27 1.68 -2.80 -7.76
N LEU A 28 1.91 -3.10 -9.03
CA LEU A 28 1.45 -2.27 -10.15
C LEU A 28 -0.08 -2.24 -10.27
N ILE A 29 -0.75 -3.37 -10.01
CA ILE A 29 -2.21 -3.45 -10.03
C ILE A 29 -2.82 -2.73 -8.82
N ALA A 30 -2.29 -2.94 -7.62
CA ALA A 30 -2.76 -2.30 -6.39
C ALA A 30 -2.68 -0.77 -6.50
N THR A 31 -1.56 -0.24 -7.02
CA THR A 31 -1.38 1.20 -7.27
C THR A 31 -2.18 1.76 -8.44
N GLY A 32 -2.74 0.90 -9.29
CA GLY A 32 -3.48 1.30 -10.49
C GLY A 32 -2.61 1.68 -11.69
N ALA A 33 -1.31 1.40 -11.64
CA ALA A 33 -0.39 1.56 -12.78
C ALA A 33 -0.67 0.55 -13.90
N VAL A 34 -1.20 -0.62 -13.55
CA VAL A 34 -1.67 -1.66 -14.48
C VAL A 34 -3.14 -1.99 -14.17
N LYS A 35 -3.93 -2.28 -15.22
CA LYS A 35 -5.35 -2.64 -15.07
C LYS A 35 -5.50 -4.00 -14.39
N SER A 36 -6.54 -4.14 -13.58
CA SER A 36 -6.87 -5.36 -12.82
C SER A 36 -7.80 -6.32 -13.56
N ASP A 37 -7.99 -6.20 -14.88
CA ASP A 37 -9.00 -6.96 -15.64
C ASP A 37 -8.74 -8.46 -15.73
N ARG A 38 -7.50 -8.90 -15.47
CA ARG A 38 -7.07 -10.30 -15.54
C ARG A 38 -6.77 -10.93 -14.19
N VAL A 39 -6.99 -10.20 -13.11
CA VAL A 39 -6.72 -10.66 -11.74
C VAL A 39 -8.01 -10.54 -10.94
N ASP A 40 -8.33 -11.59 -10.19
CA ASP A 40 -9.48 -11.58 -9.31
C ASP A 40 -9.34 -10.44 -8.28
N PRO A 41 -10.38 -9.61 -8.04
CA PRO A 41 -10.36 -8.58 -7.01
C PRO A 41 -9.90 -9.10 -5.65
N ASP A 42 -10.24 -10.33 -5.29
CA ASP A 42 -9.87 -10.93 -4.01
C ASP A 42 -8.36 -11.11 -3.89
N VAL A 43 -7.67 -11.46 -4.97
CA VAL A 43 -6.19 -11.58 -4.97
C VAL A 43 -5.52 -10.22 -4.72
N VAL A 44 -6.06 -9.15 -5.29
CA VAL A 44 -5.53 -7.79 -5.06
C VAL A 44 -5.85 -7.33 -3.63
N ALA A 45 -7.05 -7.65 -3.13
CA ALA A 45 -7.47 -7.33 -1.78
C ALA A 45 -6.65 -8.09 -0.73
N GLU A 46 -6.36 -9.38 -0.96
CA GLU A 46 -5.48 -10.21 -0.14
C GLU A 46 -4.08 -9.62 -0.09
N PHE A 47 -3.49 -9.30 -1.24
CA PHE A 47 -2.20 -8.64 -1.30
C PHE A 47 -2.17 -7.34 -0.49
N ILE A 48 -3.18 -6.47 -0.65
CA ILE A 48 -3.26 -5.22 0.13
C ILE A 48 -3.39 -5.52 1.63
N PHE A 49 -4.18 -6.52 2.00
CA PHE A 49 -4.34 -6.92 3.40
C PHE A 49 -3.04 -7.49 4.00
N GLU A 50 -2.26 -8.27 3.25
CA GLU A 50 -0.94 -8.72 3.68
C GLU A 50 0.00 -7.52 3.92
N GLN A 51 0.02 -6.56 2.99
CA GLN A 51 0.90 -5.39 3.08
C GLN A 51 0.49 -4.39 4.16
N MET A 52 -0.81 -4.26 4.45
CA MET A 52 -1.34 -3.15 5.26
C MET A 52 -2.06 -3.60 6.51
N GLY A 53 -2.48 -4.86 6.59
CA GLY A 53 -3.35 -5.37 7.64
C GLY A 53 -2.78 -5.12 9.02
N HIS A 54 -1.47 -5.32 9.20
CA HIS A 54 -0.74 -5.10 10.46
C HIS A 54 -0.75 -3.63 10.95
N ARG A 55 -1.03 -2.66 10.07
CA ARG A 55 -0.96 -1.24 10.40
C ARG A 55 -2.15 -0.78 11.25
N PRO A 56 -1.93 0.03 12.31
CA PRO A 56 -3.01 0.57 13.13
C PRO A 56 -4.05 1.36 12.33
N GLU A 57 -3.62 2.16 11.36
CA GLU A 57 -4.51 3.00 10.56
C GLU A 57 -5.47 2.17 9.69
N PHE A 58 -5.00 1.04 9.16
CA PHE A 58 -5.82 0.10 8.42
C PHE A 58 -6.87 -0.55 9.31
N ARG A 59 -6.44 -1.05 10.49
CA ARG A 59 -7.33 -1.71 11.44
C ARG A 59 -8.37 -0.75 12.01
N GLU A 60 -7.99 0.48 12.34
CA GLU A 60 -8.90 1.52 12.80
C GLU A 60 -9.96 1.87 11.74
N LEU A 61 -9.53 2.04 10.48
CA LEU A 61 -10.43 2.40 9.37
C LEU A 61 -11.57 1.39 9.20
N TYR A 62 -11.27 0.10 9.35
CA TYR A 62 -12.23 -0.99 9.19
C TYR A 62 -12.77 -1.55 10.52
N ARG A 63 -12.42 -0.93 11.66
CA ARG A 63 -12.82 -1.37 13.01
C ARG A 63 -12.45 -2.83 13.28
N LEU A 64 -11.27 -3.24 12.82
CA LEU A 64 -10.71 -4.56 13.07
C LEU A 64 -10.04 -4.61 14.45
N PRO A 65 -9.98 -5.79 15.11
CA PRO A 65 -9.25 -5.95 16.35
C PRO A 65 -7.78 -5.51 16.20
N ALA A 66 -7.26 -4.83 17.22
CA ALA A 66 -5.84 -4.52 17.31
C ALA A 66 -5.02 -5.82 17.42
N LEU A 67 -3.84 -5.84 16.82
CA LEU A 67 -2.91 -6.94 17.04
C LEU A 67 -2.31 -6.85 18.45
N PRO A 68 -2.02 -8.00 19.08
CA PRO A 68 -1.16 -8.02 20.26
C PRO A 68 0.20 -7.42 19.91
N ALA A 69 0.85 -6.81 20.90
CA ALA A 69 2.23 -6.37 20.76
C ALA A 69 3.13 -7.59 20.45
N GLU A 70 4.15 -7.41 19.60
CA GLU A 70 5.03 -8.51 19.17
C GLU A 70 5.74 -9.21 20.35
N ASP A 71 6.00 -8.47 21.44
CA ASP A 71 6.64 -8.99 22.66
C ASP A 71 5.64 -9.39 23.76
N ALA A 72 4.35 -9.48 23.46
CA ALA A 72 3.35 -9.88 24.46
C ALA A 72 3.60 -11.34 24.88
N PRO A 73 3.70 -11.64 26.19
CA PRO A 73 3.86 -13.02 26.64
C PRO A 73 2.64 -13.84 26.18
N ALA A 74 2.89 -15.06 25.68
CA ALA A 74 1.82 -16.00 25.36
C ALA A 74 0.94 -16.15 26.60
N ALA A 75 -0.36 -15.86 26.45
CA ALA A 75 -1.26 -15.77 27.59
C ALA A 75 -1.44 -17.17 28.23
N GLU A 76 -0.75 -17.42 29.34
CA GLU A 76 -0.98 -18.58 30.19
C GLU A 76 -2.19 -18.30 31.11
N GLY A 77 -3.40 -18.66 30.68
CA GLY A 77 -4.60 -18.56 31.50
C GLY A 77 -5.86 -19.15 30.86
N ASP A 78 -6.76 -19.71 31.68
CA ASP A 78 -7.99 -20.38 31.24
C ASP A 78 -9.12 -19.44 30.76
N ALA A 79 -8.86 -18.13 30.67
CA ALA A 79 -9.70 -17.16 29.97
C ALA A 79 -9.46 -17.26 28.45
N GLY A 80 -9.68 -18.48 27.93
CA GLY A 80 -9.32 -18.93 26.61
C GLY A 80 -10.20 -18.36 25.49
N ALA A 81 -9.62 -17.46 24.72
CA ALA A 81 -9.66 -17.55 23.26
C ALA A 81 -8.44 -16.79 22.73
N GLU A 82 -7.50 -17.50 22.10
CA GLU A 82 -6.58 -16.87 21.15
C GLU A 82 -7.41 -15.95 20.24
N PRO A 83 -7.01 -14.68 20.02
CA PRO A 83 -7.75 -13.81 19.13
C PRO A 83 -7.93 -14.54 17.81
N THR A 84 -9.18 -14.74 17.38
CA THR A 84 -9.44 -15.43 16.13
C THR A 84 -8.71 -14.68 15.03
N PRO A 85 -7.83 -15.33 14.25
CA PRO A 85 -7.10 -14.66 13.19
C PRO A 85 -8.09 -14.00 12.24
N VAL A 86 -7.91 -12.70 12.00
CA VAL A 86 -8.70 -11.95 11.02
C VAL A 86 -8.27 -12.42 9.65
N ASP A 87 -9.20 -12.95 8.87
CA ASP A 87 -8.96 -13.36 7.48
C ASP A 87 -9.45 -12.30 6.47
N LEU A 88 -9.25 -12.58 5.18
CA LEU A 88 -9.70 -11.68 4.12
C LEU A 88 -11.22 -11.46 4.14
N ASN A 89 -12.03 -12.50 4.40
CA ASN A 89 -13.48 -12.37 4.41
C ASN A 89 -13.95 -11.42 5.52
N ASP A 90 -13.31 -11.46 6.69
CA ASP A 90 -13.60 -10.53 7.78
C ASP A 90 -13.32 -9.08 7.37
N VAL A 91 -12.20 -8.84 6.67
CA VAL A 91 -11.82 -7.52 6.14
C VAL A 91 -12.82 -7.06 5.09
N LEU A 92 -13.18 -7.90 4.12
CA LEU A 92 -14.12 -7.57 3.06
C LEU A 92 -15.52 -7.29 3.63
N GLN A 93 -15.97 -8.06 4.62
CA GLN A 93 -17.20 -7.77 5.35
C GLN A 93 -17.12 -6.42 6.08
N ALA A 94 -15.97 -6.09 6.68
CA ALA A 94 -15.78 -4.81 7.34
C ALA A 94 -15.83 -3.63 6.36
N VAL A 95 -15.22 -3.77 5.18
CA VAL A 95 -15.29 -2.81 4.08
C VAL A 95 -16.74 -2.66 3.59
N ALA A 96 -17.43 -3.78 3.33
CA ALA A 96 -18.82 -3.79 2.87
C ALA A 96 -19.75 -3.08 3.85
N ARG A 97 -19.63 -3.38 5.16
CA ARG A 97 -20.39 -2.71 6.23
C ARG A 97 -20.12 -1.21 6.26
N ARG A 98 -18.86 -0.80 6.15
CA ARG A 98 -18.46 0.62 6.21
C ARG A 98 -19.09 1.43 5.08
N TYR A 99 -19.18 0.86 3.88
CA TYR A 99 -19.67 1.55 2.69
C TYR A 99 -21.10 1.15 2.30
N ASN A 100 -21.77 0.33 3.10
CA ASN A 100 -23.09 -0.22 2.83
C ASN A 100 -23.18 -0.89 1.44
N ILE A 101 -22.18 -1.70 1.10
CA ILE A 101 -22.09 -2.44 -0.16
C ILE A 101 -22.87 -3.75 -0.02
N MET A 102 -24.00 -3.84 -0.74
CA MET A 102 -24.98 -4.91 -0.59
C MET A 102 -25.25 -5.59 -1.93
N ALA A 103 -25.31 -6.91 -1.92
CA ALA A 103 -25.80 -7.74 -3.00
C ALA A 103 -27.34 -7.86 -2.94
N PRO A 104 -27.99 -8.27 -4.05
CA PRO A 104 -29.40 -8.63 -4.03
C PRO A 104 -29.71 -9.67 -2.94
N GLY A 105 -30.78 -9.45 -2.18
CA GLY A 105 -31.17 -10.32 -1.06
C GLY A 105 -30.58 -9.94 0.30
N GLY A 106 -29.97 -8.75 0.42
CA GLY A 106 -29.63 -8.16 1.72
C GLY A 106 -28.36 -8.73 2.37
N ARG A 107 -27.52 -9.43 1.60
CA ARG A 107 -26.17 -9.84 2.01
C ARG A 107 -25.14 -8.81 1.56
N HIS A 108 -24.00 -8.72 2.24
CA HIS A 108 -22.88 -7.90 1.76
C HIS A 108 -22.34 -8.45 0.44
N ASP A 109 -21.98 -7.54 -0.47
CA ASP A 109 -21.30 -7.88 -1.72
C ASP A 109 -19.77 -7.81 -1.48
N LEU A 110 -19.12 -8.97 -1.43
CA LEU A 110 -17.70 -9.06 -1.10
C LEU A 110 -16.81 -8.73 -2.30
N ASP A 111 -17.21 -9.10 -3.52
CA ASP A 111 -16.47 -8.77 -4.75
C ASP A 111 -16.39 -7.25 -4.93
N ALA A 112 -17.51 -6.56 -4.73
CA ALA A 112 -17.55 -5.10 -4.76
C ALA A 112 -16.78 -4.47 -3.58
N ALA A 113 -16.73 -5.14 -2.43
CA ALA A 113 -15.92 -4.71 -1.30
C ALA A 113 -14.41 -4.89 -1.56
N ALA A 114 -13.99 -5.93 -2.28
CA ALA A 114 -12.59 -6.13 -2.68
C ALA A 114 -12.12 -5.01 -3.62
N ILE A 115 -12.93 -4.69 -4.63
CA ILE A 115 -12.70 -3.53 -5.50
C ILE A 115 -12.64 -2.23 -4.70
N ARG A 116 -13.54 -2.09 -3.71
CA ARG A 116 -13.58 -0.92 -2.83
C ARG A 116 -12.30 -0.80 -1.99
N LEU A 117 -11.80 -1.89 -1.44
CA LEU A 117 -10.56 -1.91 -0.66
C LEU A 117 -9.38 -1.43 -1.50
N ALA A 118 -9.26 -1.91 -2.75
CA ALA A 118 -8.23 -1.45 -3.68
C ALA A 118 -8.34 0.06 -3.98
N ASN A 119 -9.55 0.59 -4.09
CA ASN A 119 -9.74 2.04 -4.28
C ASN A 119 -9.37 2.84 -3.03
N ASP A 120 -9.74 2.37 -1.83
CA ASP A 120 -9.34 3.01 -0.58
C ASP A 120 -7.81 3.07 -0.43
N PHE A 121 -7.10 2.03 -0.89
CA PHE A 121 -5.64 2.01 -0.94
C PHE A 121 -5.07 3.06 -1.89
N ARG A 122 -5.61 3.15 -3.12
CA ARG A 122 -5.21 4.16 -4.13
C ARG A 122 -5.52 5.59 -3.70
N GLU A 123 -6.58 5.77 -2.92
CA GLU A 123 -6.96 7.05 -2.33
C GLU A 123 -6.11 7.42 -1.09
N GLY A 124 -5.21 6.54 -0.65
CA GLY A 124 -4.29 6.79 0.47
C GLY A 124 -4.95 6.74 1.84
N LYS A 125 -6.11 6.07 1.99
CA LYS A 125 -6.85 6.04 3.27
C LYS A 125 -6.17 5.26 4.37
N HIS A 126 -5.24 4.38 4.00
CA HIS A 126 -4.43 3.60 4.94
C HIS A 126 -3.11 4.32 5.31
N GLY A 127 -2.97 5.60 4.93
CA GLY A 127 -1.78 6.40 5.12
C GLY A 127 -0.80 6.30 3.95
N LEU A 128 0.34 6.99 4.08
CA LEU A 128 1.42 6.92 3.10
C LEU A 128 2.14 5.57 3.23
N VAL A 129 2.50 4.97 2.09
CA VAL A 129 3.16 3.67 2.03
C VAL A 129 4.20 3.64 0.90
N VAL A 130 5.29 2.94 1.15
CA VAL A 130 6.26 2.53 0.14
C VAL A 130 6.29 1.01 0.16
N MET A 131 5.86 0.36 -0.93
CA MET A 131 5.79 -1.10 -1.02
C MET A 131 7.10 -1.75 -1.51
N ASP A 132 7.99 -0.94 -2.06
CA ASP A 132 9.32 -1.41 -2.47
C ASP A 132 10.25 -1.38 -1.27
N ASP A 133 11.10 -2.41 -1.18
CA ASP A 133 12.14 -2.44 -0.17
C ASP A 133 13.15 -1.31 -0.44
N VAL A 134 13.22 -0.37 0.50
CA VAL A 134 14.17 0.74 0.48
C VAL A 134 15.40 0.48 1.35
N SER A 135 15.49 -0.66 2.02
CA SER A 135 16.61 -0.99 2.93
C SER A 135 17.88 -1.49 2.22
N GLY A 136 17.78 -1.81 0.92
CA GLY A 136 18.88 -2.38 0.15
C GLY A 136 20.12 -1.47 -0.03
N PRO A 137 21.25 -2.05 -0.51
CA PRO A 137 22.53 -1.34 -0.68
C PRO A 137 22.43 -0.12 -1.62
N GLY A 138 21.45 -0.11 -2.52
CA GLY A 138 21.15 1.06 -3.35
C GLY A 138 20.78 2.30 -2.56
N ARG A 139 20.13 2.18 -1.39
CA ARG A 139 19.86 3.31 -0.50
C ARG A 139 21.13 3.83 0.16
N GLU A 140 21.98 2.94 0.65
CA GLU A 140 23.27 3.33 1.25
C GLU A 140 24.18 4.02 0.23
N GLU A 141 24.22 3.49 -0.99
CA GLU A 141 24.96 4.07 -2.10
C GLU A 141 24.38 5.43 -2.54
N TRP A 142 23.06 5.53 -2.65
CA TRP A 142 22.38 6.80 -2.93
C TRP A 142 22.67 7.84 -1.84
N LEU A 143 22.54 7.49 -0.56
CA LEU A 143 22.80 8.40 0.56
C LEU A 143 24.26 8.86 0.60
N ARG A 144 25.21 7.97 0.31
CA ARG A 144 26.64 8.32 0.18
C ARG A 144 26.86 9.33 -0.94
N ARG A 145 26.31 9.06 -2.13
CA ARG A 145 26.42 9.94 -3.31
C ARG A 145 25.76 11.31 -3.09
N TRP A 146 24.63 11.36 -2.38
CA TRP A 146 23.98 12.62 -2.03
C TRP A 146 24.81 13.47 -1.07
N LYS A 147 25.41 12.87 -0.04
CA LYS A 147 26.32 13.58 0.87
C LYS A 147 27.54 14.14 0.15
N GLU A 148 28.09 13.41 -0.83
CA GLU A 148 29.21 13.90 -1.65
C GLU A 148 28.82 15.13 -2.50
N VAL A 149 27.61 15.15 -3.06
CA VAL A 149 27.08 16.30 -3.82
C VAL A 149 26.80 17.50 -2.91
N GLU A 150 26.29 17.27 -1.69
CA GLU A 150 26.03 18.32 -0.71
C GLU A 150 27.33 18.96 -0.19
N ILE A 151 28.37 18.15 0.05
CA ILE A 151 29.72 18.61 0.42
C ILE A 151 30.38 19.35 -0.74
N ALA A 152 30.21 18.89 -1.99
CA ALA A 152 30.72 19.58 -3.18
C ALA A 152 29.93 20.85 -3.54
N GLY A 153 28.67 20.96 -3.10
CA GLY A 153 27.78 22.10 -3.31
C GLY A 153 27.87 23.20 -2.24
N GLY A 154 28.79 23.08 -1.27
CA GLY A 154 29.09 24.10 -0.26
C GLY A 154 29.72 25.35 -0.87
N GLY A 155 28.90 26.16 -1.56
CA GLY A 155 29.38 27.33 -2.27
C GLY A 155 28.30 28.13 -3.00
N SER A 156 27.15 28.40 -2.37
CA SER A 156 26.36 29.57 -2.75
C SER A 156 25.58 30.07 -1.54
N GLN A 157 26.17 31.02 -0.81
CA GLN A 157 25.40 31.91 0.05
C GLN A 157 24.50 32.76 -0.84
N ALA A 158 23.19 32.59 -0.69
CA ALA A 158 22.23 33.64 -0.99
C ALA A 158 21.94 34.37 0.33
N VAL A 159 22.71 35.45 0.58
CA VAL A 159 22.29 36.87 0.75
C VAL A 159 23.58 37.70 0.70
#